data_AF-A0A1G3V869-F1
#
_entry.id   AF-A0A1G3V869-F1
#
_cell.length_a   1.000
_cell.length_b   1.000
_cell.length_c   1.000
_cell.angle_alpha   90.00
_cell.angle_beta   90.00
_cell.angle_gamma   90.00
#
_symmetry.space_group_name_H-M   'P 1'
#
loop_
_entity.id
_entity.type
_entity.pdbx_description
1 polymer ?
#
loop_
_entity_poly.entity_id
_entity_poly.type
_entity_poly.pdbx_seq_one_letter_code
_entity_poly.pdbx_strand_id
1 'polypeptide(L)' 'MERVKVVAEKVKQFLTGSKVELKKVTWPTPKQTLASTSVVIIVVIIVSLFLGIVDFGLVKIVKLVLG' A
#
# COMPACT_ATOMS: atom_id res chain seq x y z
N MET A 1 21.56 -34.65 -20.18
CA MET A 1 20.96 -33.55 -20.97
C MET A 1 19.42 -33.53 -20.95
N GLU A 2 18.72 -34.67 -20.77
CA GLU A 2 17.25 -34.70 -20.67
C GLU A 2 16.66 -33.92 -19.50
N ARG A 3 17.26 -33.99 -18.30
CA ARG A 3 16.76 -33.27 -17.12
C ARG A 3 16.70 -31.75 -17.33
N VAL A 4 17.62 -31.21 -18.13
CA VAL A 4 17.66 -29.77 -18.48
C VAL A 4 16.52 -29.40 -19.41
N LYS A 5 16.19 -30.24 -20.39
CA LYS A 5 15.02 -30.04 -21.28
C LYS A 5 13.70 -30.11 -20.51
N VAL A 6 13.58 -31.03 -19.56
CA VAL A 6 12.37 -31.17 -18.71
C VAL A 6 12.18 -29.95 -17.80
N VAL A 7 13.25 -29.42 -17.22
CA VAL A 7 13.18 -28.20 -16.39
C VAL A 7 12.82 -26.98 -17.24
N ALA A 8 13.37 -26.85 -18.45
CA ALA A 8 13.04 -25.77 -19.37
C ALA A 8 11.55 -25.77 -19.78
N GLU A 9 10.99 -26.94 -20.09
CA GLU A 9 9.56 -27.09 -20.38
C GLU A 9 8.68 -26.76 -19.17
N LYS A 10 9.04 -27.20 -17.96
CA LYS A 10 8.33 -26.85 -16.72
C LYS A 10 8.33 -25.34 -16.45
N VAL A 11 9.46 -24.66 -16.62
CA VAL A 11 9.56 -23.20 -16.43
C VAL A 11 8.70 -22.45 -17.45
N LYS A 12 8.72 -22.89 -18.72
CA LYS A 12 7.89 -22.32 -19.78
C LYS A 12 6.40 -22.48 -19.47
N GLN A 13 6.00 -23.65 -18.98
CA GLN A 13 4.62 -23.92 -18.56
C GLN A 13 4.23 -23.06 -17.35
N PHE A 14 5.12 -22.88 -16.36
CA PHE A 14 4.88 -22.06 -15.18
C PHE A 14 4.76 -20.56 -15.51
N LEU A 15 5.60 -20.04 -16.40
CA LEU A 15 5.52 -18.67 -16.90
C LEU A 15 4.25 -18.43 -17.72
N THR A 16 3.82 -19.44 -18.50
CA THR A 16 2.58 -19.38 -19.26
C THR A 16 1.36 -19.35 -18.34
N GLY A 17 1.33 -20.23 -17.32
CA GLY A 17 0.28 -20.22 -16.29
C GLY A 17 0.25 -18.91 -15.50
N SER A 18 1.41 -18.39 -15.10
CA SER A 18 1.51 -17.11 -14.37
C SER A 18 1.01 -15.93 -15.20
N LYS A 19 1.27 -15.89 -16.52
CA LYS A 19 0.72 -14.86 -17.41
C LYS A 19 -0.81 -14.92 -17.53
N VAL A 20 -1.40 -16.11 -17.45
CA VAL A 20 -2.86 -16.28 -17.48
C VAL A 20 -3.49 -15.80 -16.18
N GLU A 21 -2.89 -16.10 -15.03
CA GLU A 21 -3.35 -15.61 -13.72
C GLU A 21 -3.16 -14.08 -13.57
N LEU A 22 -2.05 -13.54 -14.07
CA LEU A 22 -1.81 -12.09 -14.10
C LEU A 22 -2.83 -11.34 -14.98
N LYS A 23 -3.44 -12.00 -15.98
CA LYS A 23 -4.54 -11.40 -16.75
C LYS A 23 -5.88 -11.38 -16.00
N LYS A 24 -6.04 -12.22 -14.97
CA LYS A 24 -7.21 -12.18 -14.08
C LYS A 24 -7.10 -11.08 -13.01
N VAL A 25 -5.92 -10.50 -12.83
CA VAL A 25 -5.75 -9.33 -11.97
C VAL A 25 -6.48 -8.16 -12.61
N THR A 26 -7.57 -7.75 -11.96
CA THR A 26 -8.30 -6.53 -12.28
C THR A 26 -7.41 -5.34 -11.93
N TRP A 27 -6.63 -4.87 -12.90
CA TRP A 27 -5.88 -3.64 -12.73
C TRP A 27 -6.86 -2.50 -12.48
N PRO A 28 -6.74 -1.80 -11.33
CA PRO A 28 -7.64 -0.72 -11.00
C PRO A 28 -7.51 0.37 -12.05
N THR A 29 -8.65 0.82 -12.58
CA THR A 29 -8.69 1.97 -13.48
C THR A 29 -8.23 3.21 -12.73
N PRO A 30 -7.51 4.15 -13.36
CA PRO A 30 -6.92 5.32 -12.69
C PRO A 30 -7.95 6.16 -11.89
N LYS A 31 -9.23 6.10 -12.27
CA LYS A 31 -10.33 6.72 -11.53
C LYS A 31 -10.59 6.09 -10.15
N GLN A 32 -10.52 4.76 -10.03
CA GLN A 32 -10.67 4.06 -8.75
C GLN A 32 -9.47 4.26 -7.84
N THR A 33 -8.27 4.32 -8.43
CA THR A 33 -7.04 4.63 -7.69
C THR A 33 -7.14 6.00 -7.07
N LEU A 34 -7.51 7.03 -7.84
CA LEU A 34 -7.69 8.39 -7.32
C LEU A 34 -8.77 8.49 -6.24
N ALA A 35 -9.90 7.79 -6.40
CA ALA A 35 -10.94 7.76 -5.39
C ALA A 35 -10.41 7.16 -4.07
N SER A 36 -9.68 6.05 -4.14
CA SER A 36 -9.10 5.40 -2.96
C SER A 36 -8.04 6.28 -2.28
N THR A 37 -7.19 6.97 -3.05
CA THR A 37 -6.18 7.89 -2.49
C THR A 37 -6.83 9.12 -1.86
N SER A 38 -7.94 9.62 -2.41
CA SER A 38 -8.63 10.81 -1.87
C SER A 38 -9.17 10.57 -0.45
N VAL A 39 -9.69 9.37 -0.17
CA VAL A 39 -10.16 8.99 1.17
C VAL A 39 -9.00 8.98 2.15
N VAL A 40 -7.85 8.42 1.76
CA VAL A 40 -6.65 8.40 2.60
C VAL A 40 -6.19 9.81 2.94
N ILE A 41 -6.19 10.73 1.97
CA ILE A 41 -5.81 12.14 2.20
C ILE A 41 -6.73 12.79 3.25
N ILE A 42 -8.04 12.58 3.15
CA ILE A 42 -9.00 13.12 4.13
C ILE A 42 -8.72 12.57 5.53
N VAL A 43 -8.51 11.26 5.65
CA VAL A 43 -8.21 10.61 6.93
C VAL A 43 -6.91 11.15 7.53
N VAL A 44 -5.86 11.32 6.72
CA VAL A 44 -4.57 11.86 7.17
C VAL A 44 -4.71 13.31 7.68
N ILE A 45 -5.52 14.13 7.01
CA ILE A 45 -5.79 15.51 7.47
C ILE A 45 -6.48 15.50 8.84
N ILE A 46 -7.50 14.67 9.03
CA ILE A 46 -8.23 14.58 10.30
C ILE A 46 -7.30 14.11 11.43
N VAL A 47 -6.55 13.04 11.19
CA VAL A 47 -5.64 12.46 12.20
C VAL A 47 -4.52 13.44 12.56
N SER A 48 -3.90 14.08 11.56
CA SER A 48 -2.83 15.05 11.81
C SER A 48 -3.31 16.29 12.57
N LEU A 49 -4.52 16.78 12.29
CA LEU A 49 -5.13 17.87 13.03
C LEU A 49 -5.39 17.47 14.49
N PHE A 50 -5.96 16.28 14.71
CA PHE A 50 -6.22 15.77 16.05
C PHE A 50 -4.93 15.63 16.87
N LEU A 51 -3.92 14.95 16.31
CA LEU A 51 -2.63 14.79 16.97
C LEU A 51 -1.98 16.15 17.24
N GLY A 52 -1.97 17.06 16.26
CA GLY A 52 -1.41 18.40 16.44
C GLY A 52 -2.06 19.19 17.59
N ILE A 53 -3.38 19.09 17.78
CA ILE A 53 -4.07 19.72 18.92
C ILE A 53 -3.63 19.09 20.24
N VAL A 54 -3.56 17.75 20.29
CA VAL A 54 -3.16 17.01 21.48
C VAL A 54 -1.71 17.32 21.86
N ASP A 55 -0.80 17.29 20.89
CA ASP A 55 0.61 17.62 21.07
C ASP A 55 0.78 19.06 21.59
N PHE A 56 0.02 20.02 21.04
CA PHE A 56 0.07 21.41 21.51
C PHE A 56 -0.45 21.58 22.93
N GLY A 57 -1.51 20.83 23.30
CA GLY A 57 -2.04 20.77 24.65
C GLY A 57 -1.04 20.17 25.64
N LEU A 58 -0.44 19.03 25.28
CA LEU A 58 0.58 18.36 26.09
C LEU A 58 1.80 19.26 26.28
N VAL A 59 2.31 19.92 25.24
CA VAL A 59 3.45 20.84 25.35
C VAL A 59 3.16 21.98 26.33
N LYS A 60 1.95 22.53 26.34
CA LYS A 60 1.56 23.56 27.32
C LYS A 60 1.54 23.03 28.75
N ILE A 61 0.98 21.84 28.98
CA ILE A 61 0.92 21.23 30.31
C ILE A 61 2.33 20.89 30.80
N VAL A 62 3.14 20.27 29.95
CA VAL A 62 4.53 19.91 30.28
C VAL A 62 5.35 21.16 30.61
N LYS A 63 5.21 22.25 29.85
CA LYS A 63 5.87 23.53 30.15
C LYS A 63 5.40 24.16 31.47
N LEU A 64 4.15 23.97 31.86
CA LEU A 64 3.61 24.48 33.14
C LEU A 64 4.08 23.64 34.35
N VAL A 65 4.45 22.38 34.13
CA VAL A 65 4.93 21.47 35.19
C VAL A 65 6.46 21.53 35.35
N LEU A 66 7.20 21.72 34.24
CA LEU A 66 8.67 21.83 34.22
C LEU A 66 9.20 23.26 34.33
N GLY A 67 8.35 24.26 34.11
CA GLY A 67 8.61 25.66 34.45
C GLY A 67 8.14 25.96 35.87
#